data_AF-A0A933YTU5-F1
#
_entry.id   AF-A0A933YTU5-F1
#
_cell.length_a   1.000
_cell.length_b   1.000
_cell.length_c   1.000
_cell.angle_alpha   90.00
_cell.angle_beta   90.00
_cell.angle_gamma   90.00
#
_symmetry.space_group_name_H-M   'P 1'
#
loop_
_entity.id
_entity.type
_entity.pdbx_description
1 polymer ?
#
loop_
_entity_poly.entity_id
_entity_poly.type
_entity_poly.pdbx_seq_one_letter_code
_entity_poly.pdbx_strand_id
1 'polypeptide(L)'
;MKYIWYLISLAASAAVFIAYYTTVPHPLDKDIVISINQKNITREEFNARLASVHNPDRQEFINSLVVRELMIQAAEKEGIDKNEAFRRSIQEYYC
;
A
#
# COMPACT_ATOMS: atom_id res chain seq x y z
N MET A 1 1.53 -17.23 -48.91
CA MET A 1 0.85 -16.01 -48.43
C MET A 1 -0.06 -16.19 -47.20
N LYS A 2 -0.35 -17.41 -46.70
CA LYS A 2 -1.18 -17.60 -45.50
C LYS A 2 -0.45 -17.26 -44.18
N TYR A 3 0.87 -17.44 -44.15
CA TYR A 3 1.72 -17.22 -42.97
C TYR A 3 1.87 -15.75 -42.55
N ILE A 4 1.70 -14.82 -43.49
CA ILE A 4 1.78 -13.38 -43.24
C ILE A 4 0.64 -12.92 -42.33
N TRP A 5 -0.56 -13.47 -42.51
CA TRP A 5 -1.72 -13.16 -41.68
C TRP A 5 -1.57 -13.66 -40.23
N TYR A 6 -0.93 -14.82 -40.04
CA TYR A 6 -0.63 -15.32 -38.70
C TYR A 6 0.38 -14.44 -37.97
N LEU A 7 1.41 -13.95 -38.67
CA LEU A 7 2.40 -13.04 -38.08
C LEU A 7 1.76 -11.70 -37.66
N ILE A 8 0.87 -11.15 -38.49
CA ILE A 8 0.16 -9.90 -38.17
C ILE A 8 -0.76 -10.08 -36.97
N SER A 9 -1.51 -11.19 -36.90
CA SER A 9 -2.38 -11.48 -35.77
C SER A 9 -1.61 -11.65 -34.46
N LEU A 10 -0.46 -12.35 -34.51
CA LEU A 10 0.41 -12.53 -33.35
C LEU A 10 0.98 -11.18 -32.88
N ALA A 11 1.51 -10.36 -33.80
CA ALA A 11 2.05 -9.04 -33.48
C ALA A 11 0.98 -8.10 -32.90
N ALA A 12 -0.25 -8.12 -33.45
CA ALA A 12 -1.36 -7.32 -32.94
C ALA A 12 -1.74 -7.75 -31.52
N SER A 13 -1.81 -9.05 -31.24
CA SER A 13 -2.10 -9.56 -29.89
C SER A 13 -1.02 -9.12 -28.88
N ALA A 14 0.25 -9.20 -29.25
CA ALA A 14 1.36 -8.76 -28.40
C ALA A 14 1.30 -7.24 -28.13
N ALA A 15 0.98 -6.44 -29.14
CA ALA A 15 0.83 -4.99 -28.98
C ALA A 15 -0.32 -4.63 -28.02
N VAL A 16 -1.45 -5.34 -28.11
CA VAL A 16 -2.59 -5.17 -27.18
C VAL A 16 -2.19 -5.56 -25.76
N PHE A 17 -1.46 -6.66 -25.59
CA PHE A 17 -0.94 -7.07 -24.28
C PHE A 17 0.01 -6.02 -23.68
N ILE A 18 0.96 -5.52 -24.46
CA ILE A 18 1.89 -4.48 -24.00
C ILE A 18 1.15 -3.20 -23.64
N ALA A 19 0.19 -2.77 -24.47
CA ALA A 19 -0.64 -1.61 -24.19
C ALA A 19 -1.46 -1.79 -22.90
N TYR A 20 -2.02 -2.97 -22.68
CA TYR A 20 -2.76 -3.29 -21.46
C TYR A 20 -1.85 -3.17 -20.23
N TYR A 21 -0.66 -3.77 -20.25
CA TYR A 21 0.28 -3.73 -19.12
C TYR A 21 0.90 -2.35 -18.88
N THR A 22 1.12 -1.56 -19.93
CA THR A 22 1.67 -0.19 -19.81
C THR A 22 0.62 0.84 -19.40
N THR A 23 -0.65 0.58 -19.65
CA THR A 23 -1.77 1.46 -19.23
C THR A 23 -2.19 1.22 -17.79
N VAL A 24 -1.75 0.14 -17.14
CA VAL A 24 -1.88 0.01 -15.68
C VAL A 24 -0.96 1.04 -15.05
N PRO A 25 -1.49 2.14 -14.46
CA PRO A 25 -0.66 3.12 -13.81
C PRO A 25 0.08 2.42 -12.67
N HIS A 26 1.40 2.30 -12.80
CA HIS A 26 2.23 2.03 -11.63
C HIS A 26 2.01 3.24 -10.72
N PRO A 27 1.41 3.09 -9.52
CA PRO A 27 1.28 4.22 -8.61
C PRO A 27 2.68 4.76 -8.40
N LEU A 28 2.90 6.02 -8.76
CA LEU A 28 4.20 6.66 -8.70
C LEU A 28 4.77 6.49 -7.28
N ASP A 29 5.85 5.74 -7.19
CA ASP A 29 6.71 5.50 -6.02
C ASP A 29 7.37 6.79 -5.47
N LYS A 30 6.91 7.96 -5.94
CA LYS A 30 7.60 9.25 -5.81
C LYS A 30 7.20 10.03 -4.56
N ASP A 31 6.21 9.55 -3.80
CA ASP A 31 5.69 10.29 -2.64
C ASP A 31 5.58 9.43 -1.37
N ILE A 32 6.39 8.38 -1.25
CA ILE A 32 6.49 7.60 -0.01
C ILE A 32 7.34 8.39 1.00
N VAL A 33 6.74 8.74 2.13
CA VAL A 33 7.44 9.47 3.21
C VAL A 33 7.98 8.52 4.27
N ILE A 34 7.31 7.38 4.46
CA ILE A 34 7.69 6.36 5.43
C ILE A 34 7.43 4.99 4.81
N SER A 35 8.44 4.12 4.80
CA SER A 35 8.30 2.70 4.46
C SER A 35 8.53 1.88 5.73
N ILE A 36 7.52 1.09 6.14
CA ILE A 36 7.59 0.16 7.28
C ILE A 36 7.37 -1.25 6.73
N ASN A 37 8.45 -2.00 6.56
CA ASN A 37 8.46 -3.34 5.97
C ASN A 37 7.78 -3.38 4.60
N GLN A 38 6.58 -3.98 4.50
CA GLN A 38 5.83 -4.13 3.24
C GLN A 38 4.80 -3.02 3.02
N LYS A 39 4.72 -2.03 3.93
CA LYS A 39 3.74 -0.95 3.86
C LYS A 39 4.42 0.39 3.61
N ASN A 40 3.96 1.04 2.56
CA ASN A 40 4.42 2.36 2.16
C ASN A 40 3.34 3.38 2.50
N ILE A 41 3.68 4.37 3.33
CA ILE A 41 2.80 5.48 3.68
C ILE A 41 3.15 6.65 2.76
N THR A 42 2.17 7.09 1.98
CA THR A 42 2.34 8.24 1.08
C THR A 42 2.33 9.56 1.85
N ARG A 43 2.85 10.62 1.23
CA ARG A 43 2.86 11.98 1.80
C ARG A 43 1.46 12.48 2.12
N GLU A 44 0.50 12.18 1.26
CA GLU A 44 -0.91 12.54 1.45
C GLU A 44 -1.49 11.85 2.69
N GLU A 45 -1.28 10.53 2.83
CA GLU A 45 -1.73 9.79 4.00
C GLU A 45 -1.02 10.25 5.29
N PHE A 46 0.27 10.54 5.21
CA PHE A 46 1.03 11.05 6.34
C PHE A 46 0.49 12.41 6.80
N ASN A 47 0.24 13.33 5.88
CA ASN A 47 -0.28 14.66 6.19
C ASN A 47 -1.72 14.60 6.69
N ALA A 48 -2.58 13.75 6.13
CA ALA A 48 -3.95 13.55 6.60
C ALA A 48 -3.98 13.05 8.05
N ARG A 49 -3.11 12.10 8.39
CA ARG A 49 -2.99 11.59 9.76
C ARG A 49 -2.34 12.60 10.71
N LEU A 50 -1.33 13.34 10.25
CA LEU A 50 -0.70 14.40 11.05
C LEU A 50 -1.69 15.53 11.37
N ALA A 51 -2.55 15.90 10.41
CA ALA A 51 -3.58 16.92 10.60
C ALA A 51 -4.67 16.51 11.59
N SER A 52 -4.89 15.21 11.79
CA SER A 52 -5.82 14.70 12.81
C SER A 52 -5.27 14.74 14.23
N VAL A 53 -3.96 14.96 14.39
CA VAL A 53 -3.31 15.06 15.70
C VAL A 53 -3.13 16.54 16.06
N HIS A 54 -3.49 16.92 17.28
CA HIS A 54 -3.36 18.29 17.77
C HIS A 54 -1.95 18.49 18.34
N ASN A 55 -1.16 19.41 17.77
CA ASN A 55 0.24 19.70 18.15
C ASN A 55 1.15 18.46 18.28
N PRO A 56 1.28 17.61 17.23
CA PRO A 56 2.22 16.50 17.26
C PRO A 56 3.66 17.02 17.20
N ASP A 57 4.51 16.56 18.12
CA ASP A 57 5.92 16.49 17.79
C ASP A 57 6.09 15.50 16.63
N ARG A 58 6.78 15.96 15.57
CA ARG A 58 6.87 15.19 14.33
C ARG A 58 7.60 13.86 14.55
N GLN A 59 8.59 13.82 15.44
CA GLN A 59 9.31 12.59 15.74
C GLN A 59 8.46 11.62 16.55
N GLU A 60 7.76 12.12 17.57
CA GLU A 60 6.84 11.31 18.36
C GLU A 60 5.69 10.73 17.51
N PHE A 61 5.15 11.52 16.58
CA PHE A 61 4.12 11.04 15.64
C PHE A 61 4.65 9.95 14.70
N ILE A 62 5.85 10.12 14.14
CA ILE A 62 6.48 9.08 13.31
C ILE A 62 6.73 7.81 14.15
N ASN A 63 7.25 7.97 15.36
CA ASN A 63 7.54 6.84 16.25
C ASN A 63 6.25 6.07 16.60
N SER A 64 5.17 6.77 16.96
CA SER A 64 3.87 6.15 17.24
C SER A 64 3.29 5.42 16.01
N LEU A 65 3.43 5.98 14.81
CA LEU A 65 3.04 5.30 13.57
C LEU A 65 3.83 4.02 13.32
N VAL A 66 5.16 4.06 13.51
CA VAL A 66 6.04 2.90 13.32
C VAL A 66 5.72 1.81 14.35
N VAL A 67 5.63 2.17 15.63
CA VAL A 67 5.31 1.22 16.72
C VAL A 67 3.95 0.56 16.48
N ARG A 68 2.94 1.35 16.10
CA ARG A 68 1.62 0.82 15.76
C ARG A 68 1.68 -0.22 14.65
N GLU A 69 2.37 0.08 13.57
CA GLU A 69 2.45 -0.82 12.43
C GLU A 69 3.21 -2.11 12.76
N LEU A 70 4.28 -2.02 13.55
CA LEU A 70 5.02 -3.19 14.04
C LEU A 70 4.16 -4.07 14.96
N MET A 71 3.34 -3.47 15.83
CA MET A 71 2.42 -4.22 16.69
C MET A 71 1.35 -4.96 15.89
N ILE A 72 0.80 -4.32 14.85
CA ILE A 72 -0.19 -4.97 13.97
C ILE A 72 0.46 -6.15 13.24
N GLN A 73 1.64 -5.96 12.66
CA GLN A 73 2.36 -7.03 11.97
C GLN A 73 2.75 -8.17 12.91
N ALA A 74 3.12 -7.87 14.16
CA ALA A 74 3.37 -8.89 15.17
C ALA A 74 2.09 -9.68 15.52
N ALA A 75 0.96 -8.98 15.67
CA ALA A 75 -0.33 -9.60 15.94
C ALA A 75 -0.80 -10.50 14.79
N GLU A 76 -0.62 -10.08 13.53
CA GLU A 76 -0.89 -10.91 12.35
C GLU A 76 0.01 -12.15 12.31
N LYS A 77 1.30 -11.98 12.61
CA LYS A 77 2.27 -13.08 12.66
C LYS A 77 1.91 -14.12 13.73
N GLU A 78 1.38 -13.69 14.85
CA GLU A 78 0.94 -14.54 15.95
C GLU A 78 -0.52 -15.03 15.79
N GLY A 79 -1.25 -14.57 14.77
CA GLY A 79 -2.64 -14.93 14.53
C GLY A 79 -3.63 -14.34 15.54
N ILE A 80 -3.21 -13.32 16.31
CA ILE A 80 -4.01 -12.63 17.32
C ILE A 80 -5.04 -11.70 16.67
N ASP A 81 -4.77 -11.26 15.44
CA ASP A 81 -5.68 -10.50 14.58
C ASP A 81 -7.05 -11.17 14.40
N LYS A 82 -7.11 -12.50 14.53
CA LYS A 82 -8.35 -13.29 14.43
C LYS A 82 -9.22 -13.23 15.69
N ASN A 83 -8.70 -12.73 16.80
CA ASN A 83 -9.44 -12.61 18.04
C ASN A 83 -10.33 -11.37 18.03
N GLU A 84 -11.64 -11.54 18.26
CA GLU A 84 -12.60 -10.42 18.32
C GLU A 84 -12.25 -9.39 19.39
N ALA A 85 -11.69 -9.81 20.53
CA ALA A 85 -11.28 -8.89 21.58
C ALA A 85 -10.15 -7.96 21.12
N PHE A 86 -9.18 -8.51 20.38
CA PHE A 86 -8.11 -7.72 19.79
C PHE A 86 -8.65 -6.77 18.73
N ARG A 87 -9.51 -7.25 17.82
CA ARG A 87 -10.16 -6.41 16.79
C ARG A 87 -10.94 -5.25 17.40
N ARG A 88 -11.71 -5.49 18.47
CA ARG A 88 -12.42 -4.42 19.21
C ARG A 88 -11.46 -3.43 19.85
N SER A 89 -10.40 -3.89 20.51
CA SER A 89 -9.44 -2.99 21.14
C SER A 89 -8.72 -2.10 20.13
N ILE A 90 -8.42 -2.61 18.93
CA ILE A 90 -7.86 -1.80 17.84
C ILE A 90 -8.88 -0.79 17.33
N GLN A 91 -10.14 -1.19 17.19
CA GLN A 91 -11.20 -0.30 16.73
C GLN A 91 -11.48 0.82 17.74
N GLU A 92 -11.47 0.54 19.04
CA GLU A 92 -11.77 1.51 20.10
C GLU A 92 -10.60 2.47 20.37
N TYR A 93 -9.36 2.01 20.20
CA TYR A 93 -8.19 2.84 20.46
C TYR A 93 -7.74 3.68 19.24
N TYR A 94 -8.13 3.28 18.02
CA TYR A 94 -7.59 3.87 16.78
C TYR A 94 -8.63 4.33 15.74
N CYS A 95 -9.94 4.16 15.95
CA CYS A 95 -11.01 4.66 15.07
C CYS A 95 -11.97 5.57 15.83
#